data_AF-A0A3D1LDQ4-F1
#
_entry.id   AF-A0A3D1LDQ4-F1
#
_cell.length_a   1.000
_cell.length_b   1.000
_cell.length_c   1.000
_cell.angle_alpha   90.00
_cell.angle_beta   90.00
_cell.angle_gamma   90.00
#
_symmetry.space_group_name_H-M   'P 1'
#
loop_
_entity.id
_entity.type
_entity.pdbx_description
1 polymer ?
#
loop_
_entity_poly.entity_id
_entity_poly.type
_entity_poly.pdbx_seq_one_letter_code
_entity_poly.pdbx_strand_id
1 'polypeptide(L)'
;GALVAMVAVKGLFGGIGKNFANPAITARIVMFLAFSKSMTAWVFPDAVSSATPLAMMANGESVDYLTLLLGNHGGCLGETSALALLIGFAYLLIRGVISWHTPVCFVGTVFVMSLILGQDAVGQILSGGLMLGAIFMATDYSTTPSTDWGRVLFGIGAGLLTVLIRFYGAYAEGVSFAILFMNILTPYLSRWTETKPFGGVAA
;
A
#
# COMPACT_ATOMS: atom_id res chain seq x y z
N GLY A 1 -9.90 -15.80 -2.03
CA GLY A 1 -9.54 -14.40 -2.39
C GLY A 1 -10.53 -13.81 -3.37
N ALA A 2 -10.43 -14.16 -4.65
CA ALA A 2 -11.21 -13.55 -5.74
C ALA A 2 -12.74 -13.59 -5.54
N LEU A 3 -13.29 -14.70 -5.02
CA LEU A 3 -14.72 -14.81 -4.72
C LEU A 3 -15.17 -13.75 -3.69
N VAL A 4 -14.38 -13.51 -2.64
CA VAL A 4 -14.68 -12.49 -1.62
C VAL A 4 -14.57 -11.08 -2.20
N ALA A 5 -13.51 -10.79 -2.97
CA ALA A 5 -13.39 -9.51 -3.66
C ALA A 5 -14.60 -9.22 -4.57
N MET A 6 -14.97 -10.20 -5.39
CA MET A 6 -15.99 -10.01 -6.42
C MET A 6 -17.40 -10.01 -5.84
N VAL A 7 -17.73 -10.90 -4.91
CA VAL A 7 -19.09 -10.98 -4.36
C VAL A 7 -19.27 -9.95 -3.25
N ALA A 8 -18.42 -9.98 -2.23
CA ALA A 8 -18.64 -9.20 -1.01
C ALA A 8 -18.30 -7.71 -1.16
N VAL A 9 -17.23 -7.37 -1.88
CA VAL A 9 -16.77 -5.96 -1.98
C VAL A 9 -17.33 -5.27 -3.21
N LYS A 10 -17.41 -5.98 -4.35
CA LYS A 10 -17.82 -5.39 -5.63
C LYS A 10 -19.27 -5.68 -5.99
N GLY A 11 -19.71 -6.92 -5.84
CA GLY A 11 -21.01 -7.40 -6.30
C GLY A 11 -22.18 -6.83 -5.50
N LEU A 12 -22.08 -6.87 -4.17
CA LEU A 12 -23.14 -6.38 -3.28
C LEU A 12 -23.38 -4.86 -3.36
N PHE A 13 -22.37 -4.10 -3.76
CA PHE A 13 -22.42 -2.63 -3.81
C PHE A 13 -22.78 -2.07 -5.19
N GLY A 14 -23.17 -2.93 -6.13
CA GLY A 14 -23.70 -2.50 -7.44
C GLY A 14 -22.66 -2.37 -8.56
N GLY A 15 -21.49 -3.02 -8.42
CA GLY A 15 -20.54 -3.20 -9.53
C GLY A 15 -19.40 -2.18 -9.60
N ILE A 16 -18.87 -1.98 -10.82
CA ILE A 16 -17.67 -1.15 -11.05
C ILE A 16 -17.98 0.32 -10.74
N GLY A 17 -17.21 0.93 -9.85
CA GLY A 17 -17.31 2.36 -9.51
C GLY A 17 -18.10 2.69 -8.24
N LYS A 18 -18.72 1.70 -7.58
CA LYS A 18 -19.41 1.86 -6.29
C LYS A 18 -18.74 1.10 -5.13
N ASN A 19 -17.51 0.65 -5.33
CA ASN A 19 -16.77 -0.09 -4.30
C ASN A 19 -16.44 0.85 -3.13
N PHE A 20 -16.82 0.49 -1.90
CA PHE A 20 -16.41 1.24 -0.72
C PHE A 20 -14.92 1.02 -0.35
N ALA A 21 -14.32 -0.06 -0.86
CA ALA A 21 -12.95 -0.47 -0.59
C ALA A 21 -12.33 -1.16 -1.81
N ASN A 22 -11.01 -1.05 -1.98
CA ASN A 22 -10.29 -1.73 -3.05
C ASN A 22 -10.52 -3.25 -2.93
N PRO A 23 -11.19 -3.90 -3.91
CA PRO A 23 -11.54 -5.32 -3.83
C PRO A 23 -10.30 -6.22 -3.74
N ALA A 24 -9.21 -5.87 -4.43
CA ALA A 24 -7.99 -6.67 -4.45
C ALA A 24 -7.29 -6.65 -3.07
N ILE A 25 -7.18 -5.48 -2.45
CA ILE A 25 -6.61 -5.33 -1.11
C ILE A 25 -7.46 -6.08 -0.08
N THR A 26 -8.78 -5.96 -0.18
CA THR A 26 -9.70 -6.63 0.75
C THR A 26 -9.56 -8.15 0.65
N ALA A 27 -9.49 -8.70 -0.57
CA ALA A 27 -9.21 -10.13 -0.75
C ALA A 27 -7.83 -10.53 -0.21
N ARG A 28 -6.80 -9.71 -0.39
CA ARG A 28 -5.46 -9.97 0.18
C ARG A 28 -5.53 -10.06 1.70
N ILE A 29 -6.20 -9.11 2.36
CA ILE A 29 -6.36 -9.09 3.82
C ILE A 29 -7.13 -10.32 4.31
N VAL A 30 -8.25 -10.65 3.68
CA VAL A 30 -9.05 -11.82 4.08
C VAL A 30 -8.25 -13.11 3.94
N MET A 31 -7.48 -13.25 2.85
CA MET A 31 -6.61 -14.42 2.68
C MET A 31 -5.48 -14.42 3.70
N PHE A 32 -4.89 -13.27 4.01
CA PHE A 32 -3.82 -13.15 5.00
C PHE A 32 -4.31 -13.51 6.41
N LEU A 33 -5.52 -13.11 6.79
CA LEU A 33 -6.12 -13.45 8.08
C LEU A 33 -6.58 -14.91 8.14
N ALA A 34 -7.19 -15.44 7.08
CA ALA A 34 -7.72 -16.80 7.06
C ALA A 34 -6.64 -17.88 6.84
N PHE A 35 -5.60 -17.56 6.07
CA PHE A 35 -4.54 -18.51 5.66
C PHE A 35 -3.14 -17.94 5.93
N SER A 36 -2.96 -17.31 7.09
CA SER A 36 -1.70 -16.64 7.48
C SER A 36 -0.48 -17.54 7.30
N LYS A 37 -0.52 -18.79 7.80
CA LYS A 37 0.59 -19.75 7.71
C LYS A 37 1.08 -19.99 6.29
N SER A 38 0.16 -20.13 5.32
CA SER A 38 0.52 -20.38 3.92
C SER A 38 0.98 -19.11 3.19
N MET A 39 0.55 -17.93 3.64
CA MET A 39 0.93 -16.65 3.04
C MET A 39 2.20 -16.04 3.65
N THR A 40 2.72 -16.59 4.74
CA THR A 40 3.99 -16.13 5.35
C THR A 40 5.13 -17.11 5.16
N ALA A 41 4.85 -18.34 4.70
CA ALA A 41 5.85 -19.37 4.43
C ALA A 41 6.44 -19.20 3.02
N TRP A 42 7.47 -18.35 2.90
CA TRP A 42 8.17 -18.14 1.63
C TRP A 42 9.38 -19.09 1.53
N VAL A 43 9.38 -19.94 0.51
CA VAL A 43 10.46 -20.89 0.22
C VAL A 43 11.10 -20.49 -1.11
N PHE A 44 12.41 -20.22 -1.12
CA PHE A 44 13.15 -20.04 -2.37
C PHE A 44 13.18 -21.36 -3.17
N PRO A 45 13.36 -21.32 -4.50
CA PRO A 45 13.61 -22.51 -5.32
C PRO A 45 14.73 -23.45 -4.82
N ASP A 46 15.60 -23.00 -3.90
CA ASP A 46 16.63 -23.82 -3.21
C ASP A 46 16.15 -24.50 -1.90
N ALA A 47 14.84 -24.55 -1.63
CA ALA A 47 14.23 -25.21 -0.46
C ALA A 47 14.68 -24.66 0.92
N VAL A 48 15.42 -23.55 0.95
CA VAL A 48 15.76 -22.81 2.17
C VAL A 48 14.66 -21.78 2.47
N SER A 49 14.10 -21.86 3.67
CA SER A 49 13.18 -20.83 4.19
C SER A 49 13.99 -19.57 4.52
N SER A 50 13.86 -18.54 3.69
CA SER A 50 14.48 -17.24 3.93
C SER A 50 13.52 -16.32 4.68
N ALA A 51 14.01 -15.63 5.71
CA ALA A 51 13.25 -14.56 6.35
C ALA A 51 12.99 -13.41 5.35
N THR A 52 11.84 -12.76 5.45
CA THR A 52 11.58 -11.56 4.66
C THR A 52 12.50 -10.43 5.15
N PRO A 53 13.01 -9.54 4.27
CA PRO A 53 13.89 -8.46 4.66
C PRO A 53 13.31 -7.59 5.78
N LEU A 54 11.99 -7.42 5.82
CA LEU A 54 11.32 -6.68 6.90
C LEU A 54 11.45 -7.38 8.25
N ALA A 55 11.36 -8.71 8.28
CA ALA A 55 11.56 -9.50 9.49
C ALA A 55 13.04 -9.53 9.91
N MET A 56 13.98 -9.55 8.96
CA MET A 56 15.42 -9.47 9.24
C MET A 56 15.81 -8.09 9.81
N MET A 57 15.25 -7.01 9.25
CA MET A 57 15.42 -5.66 9.76
C MET A 57 14.82 -5.49 11.17
N ALA A 58 13.66 -6.10 11.43
CA ALA A 58 13.07 -6.11 12.78
C ALA A 58 13.94 -6.86 13.80
N ASN A 59 14.75 -7.82 13.35
CA ASN A 59 15.73 -8.55 14.17
C ASN A 59 17.11 -7.85 14.25
N GLY A 60 17.29 -6.70 13.61
CA GLY A 60 18.53 -5.92 13.66
C GLY A 60 19.65 -6.39 12.73
N GLU A 61 19.36 -7.22 11.72
CA GLU A 61 20.34 -7.64 10.71
C GLU A 61 20.45 -6.61 9.59
N SER A 62 21.69 -6.34 9.14
CA SER A 62 21.95 -5.44 8.01
C SER A 62 21.53 -6.10 6.70
N VAL A 63 20.60 -5.47 5.97
CA VAL A 63 20.15 -5.96 4.67
C VAL A 63 20.92 -5.25 3.55
N ASP A 64 21.41 -6.02 2.58
CA ASP A 64 22.08 -5.46 1.40
C ASP A 64 21.07 -4.81 0.44
N TYR A 65 21.25 -3.52 0.18
CA TYR A 65 20.38 -2.71 -0.66
C TYR A 65 20.33 -3.19 -2.12
N LEU A 66 21.41 -3.79 -2.63
CA LEU A 66 21.42 -4.29 -4.00
C LEU A 66 20.53 -5.53 -4.17
N THR A 67 20.50 -6.40 -3.15
CA THR A 67 19.59 -7.56 -3.15
C THR A 67 18.13 -7.15 -3.02
N LEU A 68 17.83 -6.11 -2.22
CA LEU A 68 16.51 -5.46 -2.10
C LEU A 68 16.05 -4.79 -3.41
N LEU A 69 16.97 -4.15 -4.14
CA LEU A 69 16.61 -3.43 -5.36
C LEU A 69 16.38 -4.39 -6.54
N LEU A 70 17.22 -5.42 -6.65
CA LEU A 70 17.12 -6.45 -7.69
C LEU A 70 16.06 -7.52 -7.37
N GLY A 71 15.70 -7.67 -6.10
CA GLY A 71 14.68 -8.61 -5.63
C GLY A 71 15.17 -10.04 -5.45
N ASN A 72 16.47 -10.22 -5.24
CA ASN A 72 17.05 -11.53 -4.95
C ASN A 72 17.00 -11.82 -3.44
N HIS A 73 15.80 -11.72 -2.85
CA HIS A 73 15.53 -12.01 -1.44
C HIS A 73 14.14 -12.64 -1.25
N GLY A 74 13.90 -13.18 -0.05
CA GLY A 74 12.65 -13.86 0.28
C GLY A 74 11.52 -12.85 0.39
N GLY A 75 10.37 -13.10 -0.24
CA GLY A 75 9.23 -12.19 -0.18
C GLY A 75 8.09 -12.63 -1.07
N CYS A 76 6.97 -11.91 -0.99
CA CYS A 76 5.83 -12.17 -1.86
C CYS A 76 6.16 -11.87 -3.31
N LEU A 77 5.69 -12.71 -4.23
CA LEU A 77 5.76 -12.48 -5.68
C LEU A 77 5.14 -11.11 -6.01
N GLY A 78 5.96 -10.18 -6.49
CA GLY A 78 5.56 -8.81 -6.85
C GLY A 78 6.03 -7.72 -5.89
N GLU A 79 6.57 -8.07 -4.72
CA GLU A 79 7.14 -7.10 -3.76
C GLU A 79 8.67 -7.12 -3.75
N THR A 80 9.27 -8.20 -4.26
CA THR A 80 10.71 -8.42 -4.24
C THR A 80 11.46 -7.46 -5.17
N SER A 81 10.96 -7.20 -6.38
CA SER A 81 11.68 -6.37 -7.36
C SER A 81 11.24 -4.90 -7.33
N ALA A 82 11.90 -4.11 -6.49
CA ALA A 82 11.68 -2.66 -6.41
C ALA A 82 11.90 -1.96 -7.76
N LEU A 83 12.90 -2.39 -8.54
CA LEU A 83 13.18 -1.82 -9.87
C LEU A 83 12.02 -2.02 -10.84
N ALA A 84 11.44 -3.22 -10.90
CA ALA A 84 10.29 -3.50 -11.75
C ALA A 84 9.07 -2.65 -11.37
N LEU A 85 8.84 -2.44 -10.07
CA LEU A 85 7.76 -1.60 -9.56
C LEU A 85 7.94 -0.12 -9.95
N LEU A 86 9.17 0.40 -9.86
CA LEU A 86 9.48 1.77 -10.28
C LEU A 86 9.31 1.98 -11.78
N ILE A 87 9.71 1.01 -12.61
CA ILE A 87 9.48 1.05 -14.06
C ILE A 87 7.98 1.07 -14.36
N GLY A 88 7.20 0.23 -13.67
CA GLY A 88 5.74 0.23 -13.79
C GLY A 88 5.10 1.55 -13.34
N PHE A 89 5.62 2.17 -12.27
CA PHE A 89 5.18 3.50 -11.83
C PHE A 89 5.44 4.58 -12.89
N ALA A 90 6.66 4.64 -13.43
CA ALA A 90 7.02 5.58 -14.48
C ALA A 90 6.13 5.41 -15.71
N TYR A 91 5.87 4.16 -16.11
CA TYR A 91 4.97 3.85 -17.22
C TYR A 91 3.54 4.36 -16.99
N LEU A 92 2.97 4.13 -15.80
CA LEU A 92 1.59 4.54 -15.47
C LEU A 92 1.44 6.06 -15.31
N LEU A 93 2.50 6.75 -14.86
CA LEU A 93 2.56 8.21 -14.86
C LEU A 93 2.56 8.78 -16.28
N ILE A 94 3.40 8.24 -17.18
CA ILE A 94 3.47 8.69 -18.58
C ILE A 94 2.13 8.50 -19.30
N ARG A 95 1.42 7.41 -18.99
CA ARG A 95 0.10 7.13 -19.55
C ARG A 95 -1.03 7.99 -18.97
N GLY A 96 -0.74 8.83 -17.97
CA GLY A 96 -1.74 9.70 -17.32
C GLY A 96 -2.83 8.92 -16.59
N VAL A 97 -2.58 7.65 -16.25
CA VAL A 97 -3.53 6.81 -15.52
C VAL A 97 -3.46 7.19 -14.04
N ILE A 98 -2.26 7.26 -13.47
CA ILE A 98 -2.10 7.48 -12.03
C ILE A 98 -1.72 8.93 -11.74
N SER A 99 -2.28 9.51 -10.67
CA SER A 99 -1.83 10.78 -10.11
C SER A 99 -0.57 10.58 -9.24
N TRP A 100 0.42 11.46 -9.38
CA TRP A 100 1.67 11.38 -8.60
C TRP A 100 1.50 11.77 -7.12
N HIS A 101 0.45 12.52 -6.76
CA HIS A 101 0.21 13.01 -5.40
C HIS A 101 0.16 11.87 -4.35
N THR A 102 -0.73 10.89 -4.55
CA THR A 102 -0.93 9.78 -3.58
C THR A 102 0.34 8.95 -3.32
N PRO A 103 1.04 8.40 -4.34
CA PRO A 103 2.22 7.57 -4.11
C PRO A 103 3.39 8.37 -3.51
N VAL A 104 3.62 9.61 -3.95
CA VAL A 104 4.71 10.44 -3.42
C VAL A 104 4.44 10.83 -1.96
N CYS A 105 3.20 11.23 -1.63
CA CYS A 105 2.85 11.54 -0.24
C CYS A 105 2.90 10.30 0.67
N PHE A 106 2.47 9.13 0.18
CA PHE A 106 2.56 7.90 0.95
C PHE A 106 4.02 7.52 1.22
N VAL A 107 4.85 7.37 0.18
CA VAL A 107 6.26 6.99 0.37
C VAL A 107 7.02 8.04 1.18
N GLY A 108 6.77 9.33 0.90
CA GLY A 108 7.40 10.43 1.62
C GLY A 108 7.05 10.48 3.11
N THR A 109 5.80 10.19 3.48
CA THR A 109 5.42 10.15 4.90
C THR A 109 6.04 8.97 5.64
N VAL A 110 6.11 7.79 5.01
CA VAL A 110 6.81 6.65 5.62
C VAL A 110 8.31 6.92 5.75
N PHE A 111 8.93 7.57 4.76
CA PHE A 111 10.32 7.99 4.82
C PHE A 111 10.59 8.90 6.02
N VAL A 112 9.85 10.00 6.11
CA VAL A 112 10.03 11.01 7.17
C VAL A 112 9.77 10.41 8.55
N MET A 113 8.71 9.64 8.71
CA MET A 113 8.39 9.04 10.01
C MET A 113 9.39 7.95 10.40
N SER A 114 9.88 7.15 9.45
CA SER A 114 10.91 6.14 9.76
C SER A 114 12.23 6.80 10.20
N LEU A 115 12.60 7.95 9.60
CA LEU A 115 13.74 8.75 10.06
C LEU A 115 13.55 9.31 11.47
N ILE A 116 12.36 9.82 11.79
CA ILE A 116 12.05 10.34 13.14
C ILE A 116 12.15 9.24 14.19
N LEU A 117 11.76 8.01 13.85
CA LEU A 117 11.85 6.84 14.73
C LEU A 117 13.27 6.24 14.79
N GLY A 118 14.24 6.79 14.07
CA GLY A 118 15.63 6.32 14.07
C GLY A 118 15.82 4.96 13.39
N GLN A 119 14.94 4.60 12.45
CA GLN A 119 14.94 3.33 11.75
C GLN A 119 15.45 3.50 10.31
N ASP A 120 15.90 2.42 9.68
CA ASP A 120 16.38 2.43 8.30
C ASP A 120 15.24 2.74 7.32
N ALA A 121 15.05 4.03 7.03
CA ALA A 121 13.95 4.53 6.20
C ALA A 121 14.00 3.99 4.76
N VAL A 122 15.21 3.83 4.21
CA VAL A 122 15.42 3.30 2.86
C VAL A 122 15.06 1.82 2.80
N GLY A 123 15.51 1.03 3.79
CA GLY A 123 15.15 -0.38 3.91
C GLY A 123 13.65 -0.57 4.12
N GLN A 124 12.99 0.25 4.94
CA GLN A 124 11.55 0.22 5.16
C GLN A 124 10.71 0.50 3.89
N ILE A 125 11.20 1.33 2.98
CA ILE A 125 10.49 1.64 1.72
C ILE A 125 10.68 0.54 0.69
N LEU A 126 11.92 0.05 0.58
CA LEU A 126 12.29 -1.03 -0.33
C LEU A 126 11.77 -2.39 0.13
N SER A 127 11.44 -2.53 1.41
CA SER A 127 10.97 -3.76 2.05
C SER A 127 9.47 -3.74 2.34
N GLY A 128 8.84 -4.91 2.21
CA GLY A 128 7.52 -5.20 2.79
C GLY A 128 6.32 -4.55 2.08
N GLY A 129 6.20 -4.76 0.77
CA GLY A 129 4.97 -4.44 0.04
C GLY A 129 4.57 -2.98 -0.09
N LEU A 130 5.33 -2.07 0.50
CA LEU A 130 4.99 -0.65 0.54
C LEU A 130 5.01 -0.01 -0.84
N MET A 131 6.04 -0.26 -1.65
CA MET A 131 6.10 0.26 -3.01
C MET A 131 4.96 -0.28 -3.88
N LEU A 132 4.68 -1.59 -3.79
CA LEU A 132 3.55 -2.20 -4.50
C LEU A 132 2.22 -1.58 -4.05
N GLY A 133 2.02 -1.44 -2.73
CA GLY A 133 0.82 -0.85 -2.14
C GLY A 133 0.64 0.61 -2.53
N ALA A 134 1.68 1.42 -2.44
CA ALA A 134 1.65 2.85 -2.76
C ALA A 134 1.42 3.11 -4.26
N ILE A 135 2.09 2.35 -5.13
CA ILE A 135 2.05 2.58 -6.59
C ILE A 135 0.81 1.97 -7.24
N PHE A 136 0.44 0.74 -6.89
CA PHE A 136 -0.56 -0.03 -7.63
C PHE A 136 -1.88 -0.24 -6.87
N MET A 137 -1.90 -0.09 -5.54
CA MET A 137 -3.08 -0.39 -4.74
C MET A 137 -3.77 0.87 -4.19
N ALA A 138 -2.99 1.84 -3.72
CA ALA A 138 -3.48 3.13 -3.19
C ALA A 138 -3.95 4.10 -4.29
N THR A 139 -3.65 3.78 -5.55
CA THR A 139 -3.96 4.59 -6.74
C THR A 139 -5.20 4.09 -7.49
N ASP A 140 -6.00 3.22 -6.86
CA ASP A 140 -7.26 2.75 -7.43
C ASP A 140 -8.29 3.89 -7.53
N TYR A 141 -8.77 4.16 -8.74
CA TYR A 141 -9.66 5.28 -9.02
C TYR A 141 -11.02 5.22 -8.31
N SER A 142 -11.48 4.02 -7.94
CA SER A 142 -12.81 3.89 -7.34
C SER A 142 -12.84 4.21 -5.86
N THR A 143 -11.68 4.14 -5.18
CA THR A 143 -11.60 4.25 -3.72
C THR A 143 -10.70 5.36 -3.22
N THR A 144 -10.02 6.07 -4.11
CA THR A 144 -9.18 7.22 -3.77
C THR A 144 -9.97 8.54 -3.96
N PRO A 145 -9.73 9.57 -3.12
CA PRO A 145 -10.42 10.86 -3.26
C PRO A 145 -10.28 11.49 -4.65
N SER A 146 -11.35 12.13 -5.12
CA SER A 146 -11.41 12.81 -6.42
C SER A 146 -10.61 14.12 -6.47
N THR A 147 -10.47 14.82 -5.35
CA THR A 147 -9.78 16.11 -5.22
C THR A 147 -8.28 15.95 -4.98
N ASP A 148 -7.44 16.83 -5.53
CA ASP A 148 -5.98 16.74 -5.36
C ASP A 148 -5.52 16.89 -3.91
N TRP A 149 -6.12 17.81 -3.14
CA TRP A 149 -5.84 17.92 -1.70
C TRP A 149 -6.29 16.69 -0.90
N GLY A 150 -7.42 16.09 -1.27
CA GLY A 150 -7.89 14.83 -0.68
C GLY A 150 -6.93 13.67 -0.95
N ARG A 151 -6.33 13.60 -2.14
CA ARG A 151 -5.32 12.59 -2.50
C ARG A 151 -4.04 12.73 -1.67
N VAL A 152 -3.59 13.96 -1.43
CA VAL A 152 -2.45 14.24 -0.56
C VAL A 152 -2.73 13.79 0.87
N LEU A 153 -3.88 14.18 1.44
CA LEU A 153 -4.27 13.81 2.79
C LEU A 153 -4.47 12.29 2.93
N PHE A 154 -5.01 11.64 1.89
CA PHE A 154 -5.12 10.19 1.80
C PHE A 154 -3.74 9.51 1.87
N GLY A 155 -2.78 9.96 1.07
CA GLY A 155 -1.42 9.43 1.05
C GLY A 155 -0.71 9.61 2.40
N ILE A 156 -0.85 10.80 3.01
CA ILE A 156 -0.29 11.09 4.34
C ILE A 156 -0.88 10.17 5.42
N GLY A 157 -2.20 10.03 5.44
CA GLY A 157 -2.90 9.18 6.42
C GLY A 157 -2.54 7.70 6.26
N ALA A 158 -2.48 7.20 5.02
CA ALA A 158 -2.09 5.82 4.74
C ALA A 158 -0.64 5.53 5.16
N GLY A 159 0.29 6.46 4.91
CA GLY A 159 1.68 6.32 5.32
C GLY A 159 1.87 6.34 6.83
N LEU A 160 1.21 7.27 7.53
CA LEU A 160 1.25 7.34 8.99
C LEU A 160 0.70 6.08 9.64
N LEU A 161 -0.46 5.58 9.17
CA LEU A 161 -1.04 4.33 9.67
C LEU A 161 -0.14 3.14 9.39
N THR A 162 0.49 3.09 8.22
CA THR A 162 1.42 2.00 7.87
C THR A 162 2.59 1.94 8.84
N VAL A 163 3.20 3.08 9.15
CA VAL A 163 4.31 3.19 10.12
C VAL A 163 3.84 2.74 11.51
N LEU A 164 2.68 3.22 11.95
CA LEU A 164 2.13 2.86 13.26
C LEU A 164 1.93 1.34 13.36
N ILE A 165 1.35 0.71 12.32
CA ILE A 165 1.12 -0.74 12.30
C ILE A 165 2.43 -1.51 12.21
N ARG A 166 3.44 -1.03 11.48
CA ARG A 166 4.74 -1.71 11.36
C ARG A 166 5.56 -1.70 12.64
N PHE A 167 5.51 -0.61 13.41
CA PHE A 167 6.31 -0.48 14.64
C PHE A 167 5.57 -0.92 15.90
N TYR A 168 4.26 -0.69 15.98
CA TYR A 168 3.45 -1.02 17.17
C TYR A 168 2.50 -2.19 16.95
N GLY A 169 2.35 -2.68 15.73
CA GLY A 169 1.49 -3.82 15.40
C GLY A 169 2.25 -5.15 15.35
N ALA A 170 1.50 -6.24 15.48
CA ALA A 170 2.03 -7.61 15.41
C ALA A 170 2.25 -8.12 13.97
N TYR A 171 1.98 -7.30 12.95
CA TYR A 171 2.02 -7.70 11.54
C TYR A 171 3.06 -6.87 10.76
N ALA A 172 4.02 -7.56 10.14
CA ALA A 172 5.03 -6.93 9.29
C ALA A 172 4.40 -6.23 8.06
N GLU A 173 3.29 -6.75 7.53
CA GLU A 173 2.60 -6.23 6.34
C GLU A 173 1.44 -5.26 6.68
N GLY A 174 1.77 -4.10 7.25
CA GLY A 174 0.78 -3.08 7.67
C GLY A 174 0.13 -2.27 6.53
N VAL A 175 0.70 -2.30 5.32
CA VAL A 175 0.32 -1.43 4.20
C VAL A 175 -1.12 -1.67 3.73
N SER A 176 -1.51 -2.94 3.59
CA SER A 176 -2.85 -3.29 3.08
C SER A 176 -3.96 -2.82 4.03
N PHE A 177 -3.75 -2.97 5.33
CA PHE A 177 -4.71 -2.52 6.36
C PHE A 177 -4.83 -1.00 6.39
N ALA A 178 -3.72 -0.27 6.29
CA ALA A 178 -3.72 1.18 6.23
C ALA A 178 -4.50 1.71 5.02
N ILE A 179 -4.30 1.13 3.83
CA ILE A 179 -5.05 1.54 2.63
C ILE A 179 -6.54 1.22 2.77
N LEU A 180 -6.89 0.06 3.32
CA LEU A 180 -8.30 -0.30 3.53
C LEU A 180 -8.99 0.69 4.47
N PHE A 181 -8.33 1.07 5.56
CA PHE A 181 -8.85 2.07 6.50
C PHE A 181 -9.05 3.43 5.83
N MET A 182 -8.08 3.87 5.03
CA MET A 182 -8.18 5.15 4.32
C MET A 182 -9.26 5.14 3.23
N ASN A 183 -9.51 4.00 2.56
CA ASN A 183 -10.60 3.89 1.59
C ASN A 183 -11.98 4.17 2.23
N ILE A 184 -12.17 3.74 3.49
CA ILE A 184 -13.41 4.01 4.24
C ILE A 184 -13.54 5.52 4.56
N LEU A 185 -12.41 6.20 4.78
CA LEU A 185 -12.36 7.63 5.05
C LEU A 185 -12.41 8.50 3.78
N THR A 186 -12.19 7.93 2.60
CA THR A 186 -12.26 8.63 1.30
C THR A 186 -13.49 9.54 1.13
N PRO A 187 -14.75 9.11 1.37
CA PRO A 187 -15.91 10.00 1.21
C PRO A 187 -15.87 11.21 2.17
N TYR A 188 -15.34 11.04 3.37
CA TYR A 188 -15.17 12.14 4.34
C TYR A 188 -14.05 13.08 3.92
N LEU A 189 -12.92 12.53 3.46
CA LEU A 189 -11.80 13.31 2.91
C LEU A 189 -12.28 14.14 1.73
N SER A 190 -12.94 13.51 0.76
CA SER A 190 -13.49 14.18 -0.42
C SER A 190 -14.46 15.30 -0.08
N ARG A 191 -15.37 15.10 0.88
CA ARG A 191 -16.29 16.17 1.35
C ARG A 191 -15.55 17.32 2.02
N TRP A 192 -14.51 17.02 2.80
CA TRP A 192 -13.75 18.04 3.51
C TRP A 192 -12.86 18.86 2.57
N THR A 193 -12.32 18.22 1.54
CA THR A 193 -11.49 18.86 0.51
C THR A 193 -12.28 19.29 -0.71
N GLU A 194 -13.61 19.20 -0.67
CA GLU A 194 -14.50 19.62 -1.75
C GLU A 194 -14.37 21.14 -1.91
N THR A 195 -13.79 21.55 -3.03
CA THR A 195 -13.70 22.96 -3.38
C THR A 195 -15.06 23.41 -3.89
N LYS A 196 -15.58 24.51 -3.33
CA LYS A 196 -16.80 25.13 -3.83
C LYS A 196 -16.62 25.42 -5.33
N PRO A 197 -17.50 24.93 -6.23
CA PRO A 197 -17.48 25.38 -7.60
C PRO A 197 -17.72 26.88 -7.63
N PHE A 198 -16.92 27.61 -8.40
CA PHE A 198 -17.08 29.06 -8.57
C PHE A 198 -18.53 29.37 -8.99
N GLY A 199 -19.29 30.02 -8.12
CA GLY A 199 -20.68 30.44 -8.37
C GLY A 199 -21.81 29.55 -7.81
N GLY A 200 -21.53 28.48 -7.06
CA GLY A 200 -22.58 27.62 -6.46
C GLY A 200 -22.78 27.82 -4.95
N VAL A 201 -24.04 27.88 -4.51
CA VAL A 201 -24.42 27.89 -3.08
C VAL A 201 -24.17 26.49 -2.49
N ALA A 202 -23.56 26.44 -1.30
CA ALA A 202 -23.28 25.20 -0.59
C ALA A 202 -24.59 24.44 -0.32
N ALA A 203 -24.65 23.18 -0.76
CA ALA A 203 -25.74 22.25 -0.47
C ALA A 203 -25.33 21.27 0.63
#